data_AF-A0A1B9L5R7-F1
#
_entry.id   AF-A0A1B9L5R7-F1
#
_cell.length_a   1.000
_cell.length_b   1.000
_cell.length_c   1.000
_cell.angle_alpha   90.00
_cell.angle_beta   90.00
_cell.angle_gamma   90.00
#
_symmetry.space_group_name_H-M   'P 1'
#
loop_
_entity.id
_entity.type
_entity.pdbx_description
1 polymer ?
#
loop_
_entity_poly.entity_id
_entity_poly.type
_entity_poly.pdbx_seq_one_letter_code
_entity_poly.pdbx_strand_id
1 'polypeptide(L)'
;MGASLFIGWNDKGQREANFQRTGGFINSSYWDAFGDLLDAVFLPNYPKLHEIIKSEEGEYLKFYSFVELDKEQFNQSVKLIRDYIAKQSNPTEWQKMAQVVWNEIAEPYIIKDNRYQPS
;
A
#
# COMPACT_ATOMS: atom_id res chain seq x y z
N MET A 1 2.54 -0.56 -18.91
CA MET A 1 1.20 -0.26 -18.33
C MET A 1 1.37 -0.22 -16.83
N GLY A 2 0.80 0.77 -16.12
CA GLY A 2 0.90 0.85 -14.66
C GLY A 2 -0.36 0.37 -13.96
N ALA A 3 -0.43 0.57 -12.65
CA ALA A 3 -1.45 0.03 -11.77
C ALA A 3 -1.81 1.05 -10.67
N SER A 4 -2.94 0.86 -10.00
CA SER A 4 -3.45 1.78 -8.98
C SER A 4 -3.22 1.26 -7.57
N LEU A 5 -2.80 2.13 -6.67
CA LEU A 5 -2.80 1.86 -5.23
C LEU A 5 -3.88 2.70 -4.58
N PHE A 6 -4.85 2.06 -3.93
CA PHE A 6 -5.91 2.72 -3.18
C PHE A 6 -5.62 2.66 -1.68
N ILE A 7 -5.63 3.81 -1.02
CA ILE A 7 -5.37 3.90 0.42
C ILE A 7 -6.66 4.01 1.21
N GLY A 8 -7.56 4.94 0.84
CA GLY A 8 -8.82 5.17 1.54
C GLY A 8 -9.85 5.92 0.70
N TRP A 9 -10.88 6.44 1.36
CA TRP A 9 -11.93 7.25 0.74
C TRP A 9 -11.54 8.74 0.68
N ASN A 10 -11.98 9.43 -0.37
CA ASN A 10 -11.69 10.85 -0.60
C ASN A 10 -12.62 11.79 0.21
N ASP A 11 -12.86 11.46 1.48
CA ASP A 11 -13.86 12.13 2.32
C ASP A 11 -13.40 13.52 2.81
N LYS A 12 -12.12 13.87 2.63
CA LYS A 12 -11.53 15.16 3.04
C LYS A 12 -10.96 15.95 1.87
N GLY A 13 -11.34 15.62 0.63
CA GLY A 13 -10.83 16.30 -0.56
C GLY A 13 -9.31 16.13 -0.74
N GLN A 14 -8.76 14.98 -0.32
CA GLN A 14 -7.34 14.66 -0.52
C GLN A 14 -6.97 14.47 -2.00
N ARG A 15 -7.97 14.33 -2.88
CA ARG A 15 -7.90 14.35 -4.35
C ARG A 15 -9.01 15.23 -4.94
N GLU A 16 -8.89 15.55 -6.24
CA GLU A 16 -9.95 16.25 -7.01
C GLU A 16 -11.34 15.64 -6.76
N ALA A 17 -12.36 16.50 -6.75
CA ALA A 17 -13.70 16.21 -6.22
C ALA A 17 -14.44 15.02 -6.86
N ASN A 18 -13.97 14.56 -8.02
CA ASN A 18 -14.55 13.49 -8.83
C ASN A 18 -13.93 12.11 -8.55
N PHE A 19 -12.86 12.01 -7.74
CA PHE A 19 -12.30 10.73 -7.34
C PHE A 19 -12.90 10.25 -6.02
N GLN A 20 -13.45 9.03 -6.01
CA GLN A 20 -14.02 8.43 -4.79
C GLN A 20 -12.94 7.91 -3.82
N ARG A 21 -11.80 7.44 -4.35
CA ARG A 21 -10.70 6.83 -3.57
C ARG A 21 -9.44 7.69 -3.60
N THR A 22 -8.71 7.70 -2.50
CA THR A 22 -7.38 8.30 -2.36
C THR A 22 -6.30 7.28 -2.70
N GLY A 23 -5.13 7.74 -3.15
CA GLY A 23 -4.06 6.87 -3.60
C GLY A 23 -3.32 7.40 -4.81
N GLY A 24 -2.59 6.52 -5.51
CA GLY A 24 -1.75 6.93 -6.63
C GLY A 24 -1.60 5.87 -7.70
N PHE A 25 -1.03 6.30 -8.82
CA PHE A 25 -0.70 5.42 -9.93
C PHE A 25 0.78 5.04 -9.85
N ILE A 26 1.06 3.76 -10.06
CA ILE A 26 2.39 3.16 -9.97
C ILE A 26 2.74 2.62 -11.36
N ASN A 27 3.96 2.88 -11.83
CA ASN A 27 4.42 2.28 -13.09
C ASN A 27 4.62 0.74 -12.94
N SER A 28 4.70 -0.01 -14.05
CA SER A 28 4.75 -1.50 -14.00
C SER A 28 5.86 -2.06 -13.10
N SER A 29 7.10 -1.59 -13.24
CA SER A 29 8.22 -2.19 -12.51
C SER A 29 8.15 -1.90 -11.01
N TYR A 30 7.69 -0.70 -10.66
CA TYR A 30 7.51 -0.30 -9.27
C TYR A 30 6.30 -1.02 -8.65
N TRP A 31 5.28 -1.29 -9.47
CA TRP A 31 4.11 -2.05 -9.08
C TRP A 31 4.49 -3.49 -8.70
N ASP A 32 5.20 -4.18 -9.58
CA ASP A 32 5.65 -5.56 -9.34
C ASP A 32 6.56 -5.62 -8.11
N ALA A 33 7.51 -4.68 -7.99
CA ALA A 33 8.39 -4.59 -6.82
C ALA A 33 7.62 -4.36 -5.51
N PHE A 34 6.59 -3.51 -5.54
CA PHE A 34 5.75 -3.29 -4.38
C PHE A 34 4.88 -4.51 -4.05
N GLY A 35 4.39 -5.24 -5.06
CA GLY A 35 3.71 -6.52 -4.91
C GLY A 35 4.56 -7.54 -4.15
N ASP A 36 5.83 -7.69 -4.53
CA ASP A 36 6.77 -8.58 -3.84
C ASP A 36 7.03 -8.16 -2.39
N LEU A 37 7.04 -6.84 -2.12
CA LEU A 37 7.10 -6.34 -0.75
C LEU A 37 5.87 -6.74 0.05
N LEU A 38 4.66 -6.61 -0.52
CA LEU A 38 3.42 -7.03 0.14
C LEU A 38 3.42 -8.54 0.41
N ASP A 39 3.88 -9.35 -0.54
CA ASP A 39 4.04 -10.80 -0.37
C ASP A 39 4.99 -11.11 0.79
N ALA A 40 6.17 -10.47 0.82
CA ALA A 40 7.17 -10.70 1.87
C ALA A 40 6.69 -10.26 3.27
N VAL A 41 5.90 -9.19 3.36
CA VAL A 41 5.39 -8.65 4.64
C VAL A 41 4.23 -9.49 5.16
N PHE A 42 3.27 -9.84 4.31
CA PHE A 42 1.98 -10.36 4.77
C PHE A 42 1.82 -11.86 4.58
N LEU A 43 2.30 -12.45 3.48
CA LEU A 43 2.04 -13.85 3.15
C LEU A 43 2.51 -14.85 4.24
N PRO A 44 3.66 -14.65 4.93
CA PRO A 44 4.13 -15.61 5.94
C PRO A 44 3.27 -15.67 7.20
N ASN A 45 2.76 -14.53 7.68
CA ASN A 45 2.17 -14.42 9.04
C ASN A 45 0.77 -13.78 9.06
N TYR A 46 0.38 -13.11 7.98
CA TYR A 46 -0.86 -12.33 7.86
C TYR A 46 -1.58 -12.57 6.52
N PRO A 47 -1.85 -13.84 6.14
CA PRO A 47 -2.43 -14.16 4.83
C PRO A 47 -3.80 -13.50 4.60
N LYS A 48 -4.58 -13.24 5.65
CA LYS A 48 -5.84 -12.50 5.54
C LYS A 48 -5.65 -11.03 5.16
N LEU A 49 -4.62 -10.37 5.70
CA LEU A 49 -4.30 -8.99 5.29
C LEU A 49 -3.77 -8.96 3.86
N HIS A 50 -2.97 -9.98 3.50
CA HIS A 50 -2.48 -10.17 2.14
C HIS A 50 -3.64 -10.28 1.14
N GLU A 51 -4.60 -11.17 1.39
CA GLU A 51 -5.76 -11.40 0.52
C GLU A 51 -6.62 -10.14 0.34
N ILE A 52 -6.76 -9.32 1.39
CA ILE A 52 -7.51 -8.05 1.29
C ILE A 52 -6.72 -7.01 0.48
N ILE A 53 -5.43 -6.85 0.76
CA ILE A 53 -4.60 -5.78 0.17
C ILE A 53 -4.22 -6.08 -1.27
N LYS A 54 -3.85 -7.33 -1.53
CA LYS A 54 -3.37 -7.89 -2.80
C LYS A 54 -4.28 -9.06 -3.18
N SER A 55 -5.57 -8.75 -3.39
CA SER A 55 -6.54 -9.74 -3.82
C SER A 55 -6.23 -10.22 -5.25
N GLU A 56 -6.58 -11.46 -5.58
CA GLU A 56 -6.40 -12.01 -6.93
C GLU A 56 -7.13 -11.15 -7.99
N GLU A 57 -8.35 -10.70 -7.66
CA GLU A 57 -9.12 -9.78 -8.48
C GLU A 57 -8.39 -8.44 -8.66
N GLY A 58 -7.82 -7.89 -7.58
CA GLY A 58 -7.02 -6.67 -7.61
C GLY A 58 -5.79 -6.82 -8.50
N GLU A 59 -5.05 -7.90 -8.39
CA GLU A 59 -3.90 -8.18 -9.25
C GLU A 59 -4.28 -8.26 -10.73
N TYR A 60 -5.41 -8.93 -11.04
CA TYR A 60 -5.95 -9.01 -12.39
C TYR A 60 -6.35 -7.64 -12.94
N LEU A 61 -7.06 -6.85 -12.13
CA LEU A 61 -7.52 -5.49 -12.47
C LEU A 61 -6.45 -4.40 -12.28
N LYS A 62 -5.21 -4.78 -11.93
CA LYS A 62 -4.06 -3.89 -11.71
C LYS A 62 -4.31 -2.85 -10.60
N PHE A 63 -4.77 -3.32 -9.43
CA PHE A 63 -4.81 -2.50 -8.22
C PHE A 63 -4.56 -3.26 -6.91
N TYR A 64 -4.14 -2.50 -5.90
CA TYR A 64 -3.92 -2.92 -4.51
C TYR A 64 -4.73 -1.97 -3.66
N SER A 65 -5.34 -2.49 -2.58
CA SER A 65 -6.36 -1.75 -1.83
C SER A 65 -6.17 -1.89 -0.34
N PHE A 66 -5.94 -0.77 0.34
CA PHE A 66 -6.06 -0.68 1.80
C PHE A 66 -7.47 -0.22 2.22
N VAL A 67 -8.41 -0.10 1.27
CA VAL A 67 -9.72 0.52 1.51
C VAL A 67 -10.62 -0.36 2.37
N GLU A 68 -10.63 -1.68 2.14
CA GLU A 68 -11.46 -2.61 2.92
C GLU A 68 -10.91 -2.91 4.32
N LEU A 69 -9.70 -2.45 4.65
CA LEU A 69 -9.14 -2.64 5.98
C LEU A 69 -9.90 -1.81 7.02
N ASP A 70 -10.26 -2.44 8.13
CA ASP A 70 -10.71 -1.71 9.30
C ASP A 70 -9.57 -0.88 9.92
N LYS A 71 -9.89 -0.10 10.96
CA LYS A 71 -8.92 0.77 11.61
C LYS A 71 -7.73 0.02 12.21
N GLU A 72 -7.96 -1.13 12.86
CA GLU A 72 -6.89 -1.89 13.51
C GLU A 72 -5.99 -2.53 12.46
N GLN A 73 -6.59 -3.20 11.47
CA GLN A 73 -5.90 -3.82 10.35
C GLN A 73 -5.09 -2.81 9.55
N PHE A 74 -5.65 -1.63 9.27
CA PHE A 74 -4.96 -0.57 8.54
C PHE A 74 -3.67 -0.14 9.25
N ASN A 75 -3.73 0.16 10.55
CA ASN A 75 -2.55 0.58 11.30
C ASN A 75 -1.55 -0.56 11.49
N GLN A 76 -2.04 -1.79 11.68
CA GLN A 76 -1.19 -2.98 11.73
C GLN A 76 -0.41 -3.16 10.42
N SER A 77 -1.08 -3.06 9.27
CA SER A 77 -0.45 -3.15 7.96
C SER A 77 0.61 -2.07 7.75
N VAL A 78 0.31 -0.82 8.13
CA VAL A 78 1.26 0.28 8.06
C VAL A 78 2.50 0.00 8.90
N LYS A 79 2.31 -0.47 10.14
CA LYS A 79 3.41 -0.81 11.04
C LYS A 79 4.28 -1.94 10.47
N LEU A 80 3.65 -3.02 9.99
CA LEU A 80 4.37 -4.17 9.43
C LEU A 80 5.22 -3.80 8.22
N ILE A 81 4.70 -2.97 7.32
CA ILE A 81 5.46 -2.49 6.15
C ILE A 81 6.63 -1.61 6.59
N ARG A 82 6.41 -0.65 7.51
CA ARG A 82 7.49 0.21 8.04
C ARG A 82 8.58 -0.61 8.72
N ASP A 83 8.21 -1.55 9.59
CA ASP A 83 9.13 -2.42 10.30
C ASP A 83 9.94 -3.29 9.34
N TYR A 84 9.32 -3.77 8.26
CA TYR A 84 10.00 -4.55 7.22
C TYR A 84 11.00 -3.70 6.44
N ILE A 85 10.61 -2.51 5.99
CA ILE A 85 11.48 -1.57 5.28
C ILE A 85 12.67 -1.16 6.18
N ALA A 86 12.43 -0.85 7.45
CA ALA A 86 13.47 -0.44 8.39
C ALA A 86 14.53 -1.53 8.65
N LYS A 87 14.19 -2.81 8.49
CA LYS A 87 15.12 -3.93 8.62
C LYS A 87 16.03 -4.11 7.40
N GLN A 88 15.77 -3.44 6.28
CA GLN A 88 16.57 -3.54 5.06
C GLN A 88 17.80 -2.62 5.16
N SER A 89 18.89 -3.11 5.75
CA SER A 89 20.13 -2.34 5.93
C SER A 89 20.87 -2.04 4.62
N ASN A 90 20.67 -2.85 3.58
CA ASN A 90 21.24 -2.64 2.25
C ASN A 90 20.23 -3.12 1.17
N PRO A 91 19.21 -2.33 0.85
CA PRO A 91 18.15 -2.76 -0.05
C PRO A 91 18.68 -2.91 -1.48
N THR A 92 18.24 -3.96 -2.17
CA THR A 92 18.48 -4.13 -3.61
C THR A 92 17.77 -3.02 -4.39
N GLU A 93 18.14 -2.78 -5.65
CA GLU A 93 17.42 -1.83 -6.51
C GLU A 93 15.92 -2.16 -6.60
N TRP A 94 15.58 -3.45 -6.60
CA TRP A 94 14.19 -3.91 -6.57
C TRP A 94 13.46 -3.47 -5.29
N GLN A 95 14.10 -3.68 -4.12
CA GLN A 95 13.53 -3.22 -2.84
C GLN A 95 13.42 -1.70 -2.77
N LYS A 96 14.39 -0.95 -3.33
CA LYS A 96 14.32 0.51 -3.41
C LYS A 96 13.12 0.98 -4.23
N MET A 97 12.80 0.31 -5.34
CA MET A 97 11.59 0.63 -6.12
C MET A 97 10.32 0.48 -5.28
N ALA A 98 10.21 -0.60 -4.51
CA ALA A 98 9.09 -0.79 -3.58
C ALA A 98 9.04 0.28 -2.49
N GLN A 99 10.18 0.68 -1.94
CA GLN A 99 10.27 1.75 -0.95
C GLN A 99 9.85 3.11 -1.54
N VAL A 100 10.16 3.39 -2.82
CA VAL A 100 9.69 4.61 -3.49
C VAL A 100 8.16 4.62 -3.58
N VAL A 101 7.53 3.50 -3.94
CA VAL A 101 6.05 3.39 -3.92
C VAL A 101 5.52 3.67 -2.52
N TRP A 102 6.13 3.10 -1.49
CA TRP A 102 5.72 3.34 -0.11
C TRP A 102 5.82 4.82 0.28
N ASN A 103 6.99 5.44 0.10
CA ASN A 103 7.30 6.78 0.57
C ASN A 103 6.61 7.89 -0.24
N GLU A 104 6.60 7.76 -1.57
CA GLU A 104 6.12 8.82 -2.46
C GLU A 104 4.63 8.69 -2.79
N ILE A 105 4.09 7.46 -2.73
CA ILE A 105 2.72 7.19 -3.14
C ILE A 105 1.85 6.82 -1.94
N ALA A 106 2.20 5.77 -1.19
CA ALA A 106 1.32 5.27 -0.12
C ALA A 106 1.24 6.23 1.08
N GLU A 107 2.41 6.56 1.65
CA GLU A 107 2.52 7.27 2.93
C GLU A 107 1.84 8.64 2.96
N PRO A 108 1.93 9.49 1.91
CA PRO A 108 1.26 10.79 1.89
C PRO A 108 -0.27 10.71 2.01
N TYR A 109 -0.89 9.61 1.55
CA TYR A 109 -2.33 9.38 1.72
C TYR A 109 -2.63 8.67 3.04
N ILE A 110 -1.76 7.76 3.50
CA ILE A 110 -1.92 7.06 4.78
C ILE A 110 -2.01 8.08 5.92
N ILE A 111 -1.09 9.04 6.00
CA ILE A 111 -1.07 10.02 7.09
C ILE A 111 -2.29 10.96 7.10
N LYS A 112 -3.02 11.04 5.98
CA LYS A 112 -4.25 11.84 5.82
C LYS A 112 -5.53 11.01 5.99
N ASP A 113 -5.41 9.68 6.11
CA ASP A 113 -6.54 8.78 6.29
C ASP A 113 -7.10 8.88 7.72
N ASN A 114 -8.42 8.79 7.87
CA ASN A 114 -9.10 8.86 9.17
C ASN A 114 -8.78 7.67 10.08
N ARG A 115 -8.45 6.53 9.49
CA ARG A 115 -8.09 5.31 10.22
C ARG A 115 -6.69 5.42 10.81
N TYR A 116 -5.81 6.21 10.21
CA TYR A 116 -4.40 6.28 10.62
C TYR A 116 -4.23 6.79 12.05
N GLN A 117 -3.40 6.09 12.81
CA GLN A 117 -2.97 6.44 14.15
C GLN A 117 -1.45 6.50 14.15
N PRO A 118 -0.86 7.67 14.45
CA PRO A 118 0.59 7.78 14.63
C PRO A 118 1.04 6.79 15.70
N SER A 119 2.04 5.96 15.36
CA SER A 119 2.68 5.02 16.28
C SER A 119 4.19 5.25 16.29
#